data_AF-R7UWR4-F1
#
_entry.id   AF-R7UWR4-F1
#
_cell.length_a   1.000
_cell.length_b   1.000
_cell.length_c   1.000
_cell.angle_alpha   90.00
_cell.angle_beta   90.00
_cell.angle_gamma   90.00
#
_symmetry.space_group_name_H-M   'P 1'
#
loop_
_entity.id
_entity.type
_entity.pdbx_description
1 polymer ?
#
loop_
_entity_poly.entity_id
_entity_poly.type
_entity_poly.pdbx_seq_one_letter_code
_entity_poly.pdbx_strand_id
1 'polypeptide(L)'
;MDTHQERTVKIEDTIAMLQKTFECPICLDLMKNAVSTKCDHKFCRLCIQKAIGHKSSIPCPICKDPTTKRSLQKLTHWNKIMDKVRELPSAFEADSGIQCECN
;
A
#
# COMPACT_ATOMS: atom_id res chain seq x y z
N MET A 1 30.23 17.85 -0.99
CA MET A 1 28.80 17.49 -0.99
C MET A 1 28.56 16.78 0.34
N ASP A 2 27.75 17.39 1.21
CA ASP A 2 27.58 16.95 2.59
C ASP A 2 26.96 15.56 2.68
N THR A 3 27.70 14.62 3.27
CA THR A 3 27.30 13.21 3.46
C THR A 3 26.06 13.05 4.34
N HIS A 4 25.67 14.11 5.07
CA HIS A 4 24.40 14.18 5.80
C HIS A 4 23.21 14.37 4.88
N GLN A 5 23.32 15.22 3.84
CA GLN A 5 22.24 15.46 2.88
C GLN A 5 22.01 14.26 1.96
N GLU A 6 23.07 13.52 1.61
CA GLU A 6 22.97 12.32 0.77
C GLU A 6 22.32 11.13 1.51
N ARG A 7 22.47 11.06 2.83
CA ARG A 7 21.87 10.01 3.66
C ARG A 7 20.37 10.23 3.91
N THR A 8 19.93 11.47 4.03
CA THR A 8 18.52 11.81 4.24
C THR A 8 17.68 11.54 3.00
N VAL A 9 18.18 11.89 1.81
CA VAL A 9 17.52 11.60 0.51
C VAL A 9 17.26 10.10 0.33
N LYS A 10 18.22 9.24 0.68
CA LYS A 10 18.04 7.78 0.57
C LYS A 10 16.92 7.24 1.47
N ILE A 11 16.67 7.86 2.62
CA ILE A 11 15.61 7.45 3.54
C ILE A 11 14.26 7.88 2.98
N GLU A 12 14.14 9.09 2.43
CA GLU A 12 12.93 9.58 1.77
C GLU A 12 12.50 8.68 0.62
N ASP A 13 13.44 8.33 -0.28
CA ASP A 13 13.19 7.40 -1.39
C ASP A 13 12.72 6.03 -0.90
N THR A 14 13.29 5.56 0.20
CA THR A 14 12.92 4.29 0.81
C THR A 14 11.50 4.35 1.39
N ILE A 15 11.13 5.46 2.03
CA ILE A 15 9.77 5.68 2.55
C ILE A 15 8.77 5.73 1.39
N ALA A 16 9.07 6.46 0.32
CA ALA A 16 8.22 6.56 -0.86
C ALA A 16 8.02 5.19 -1.54
N MET A 17 9.08 4.41 -1.70
CA MET A 17 9.00 3.05 -2.26
C MET A 17 8.21 2.10 -1.36
N LEU A 18 8.32 2.24 -0.04
CA LEU A 18 7.52 1.47 0.91
C LEU A 18 6.03 1.80 0.77
N GLN A 19 5.66 3.07 0.69
CA GLN A 19 4.28 3.49 0.48
C GLN A 19 3.71 2.93 -0.82
N LYS A 20 4.48 3.02 -1.92
CA LYS A 20 4.11 2.47 -3.22
C LYS A 20 3.87 0.96 -3.19
N THR A 21 4.65 0.22 -2.41
CA THR A 21 4.49 -1.23 -2.22
C THR A 21 3.15 -1.60 -1.57
N PHE A 22 2.55 -0.67 -0.83
CA PHE A 22 1.26 -0.85 -0.15
C PHE A 22 0.08 -0.18 -0.85
N GLU A 23 0.27 0.34 -2.05
CA GLU A 23 -0.81 0.87 -2.88
C GLU A 23 -1.72 -0.24 -3.39
N CYS A 24 -3.01 0.05 -3.43
CA CYS A 24 -3.98 -0.83 -4.04
C CYS A 24 -3.87 -0.76 -5.56
N PRO A 25 -3.68 -1.89 -6.27
CA PRO A 25 -3.59 -1.89 -7.74
C PRO A 25 -4.87 -1.45 -8.47
N ILE A 26 -5.99 -1.29 -7.75
CA ILE A 26 -7.29 -0.91 -8.32
C ILE A 26 -7.55 0.60 -8.14
N CYS A 27 -7.33 1.15 -6.95
CA CYS A 27 -7.62 2.57 -6.68
C CYS A 27 -6.37 3.45 -6.61
N LEU A 28 -5.17 2.85 -6.69
CA LEU A 28 -3.88 3.54 -6.66
C LEU A 28 -3.69 4.41 -5.41
N ASP A 29 -4.27 3.97 -4.29
CA ASP A 29 -4.16 4.60 -2.96
C ASP A 29 -3.73 3.53 -1.96
N LEU A 30 -3.10 3.94 -0.85
CA LEU A 30 -2.67 3.06 0.23
C LEU A 30 -3.83 2.17 0.70
N MET A 31 -3.58 0.86 0.70
CA MET A 31 -4.63 -0.13 0.91
C MET A 31 -5.37 0.07 2.25
N LYS A 32 -6.69 0.22 2.17
CA LYS A 32 -7.60 0.33 3.32
C LYS A 32 -8.33 -0.99 3.55
N ASN A 33 -8.27 -1.52 4.78
CA ASN A 33 -8.86 -2.81 5.13
C ASN A 33 -8.46 -3.90 4.13
N ALA A 34 -7.15 -4.09 3.90
CA ALA A 34 -6.71 -4.98 2.83
C ALA A 34 -7.19 -6.42 3.01
N VAL A 35 -7.38 -7.08 1.87
CA VAL A 35 -7.61 -8.51 1.78
C VAL A 35 -6.58 -9.13 0.84
N SER A 36 -6.17 -10.36 1.14
CA SER A 36 -5.36 -11.16 0.23
C SER A 36 -6.23 -12.13 -0.55
N THR A 37 -5.87 -12.36 -1.81
CA THR A 37 -6.39 -13.45 -2.63
C THR A 37 -5.60 -14.73 -2.37
N LYS A 38 -6.03 -15.86 -2.94
CA LYS A 38 -5.28 -17.13 -2.86
C LYS A 38 -3.91 -17.08 -3.56
N CYS A 39 -3.74 -16.18 -4.52
CA CYS A 39 -2.47 -15.93 -5.20
C CYS A 39 -1.63 -14.85 -4.49
N ASP A 40 -1.95 -14.55 -3.23
CA ASP A 40 -1.27 -13.60 -2.34
C ASP A 40 -1.24 -12.12 -2.81
N HIS A 41 -1.98 -11.78 -3.86
CA HIS A 41 -2.17 -10.38 -4.26
C HIS A 41 -3.14 -9.66 -3.32
N LYS A 42 -2.81 -8.41 -3.00
CA LYS A 42 -3.47 -7.63 -1.95
C LYS A 42 -4.21 -6.45 -2.56
N PHE A 43 -5.42 -6.19 -2.05
CA PHE A 43 -6.28 -5.12 -2.53
C PHE A 43 -7.08 -4.53 -1.35
N CYS A 44 -7.54 -3.28 -1.50
CA CYS A 44 -8.60 -2.76 -0.63
C CYS A 44 -9.81 -3.70 -0.67
N ARG A 45 -10.38 -4.04 0.49
CA ARG A 45 -11.57 -4.90 0.59
C ARG A 45 -12.70 -4.44 -0.34
N LEU A 46 -13.00 -3.15 -0.33
CA LEU A 46 -14.09 -2.60 -1.15
C LEU A 46 -13.75 -2.64 -2.64
N CYS A 47 -12.50 -2.40 -3.03
CA CYS A 47 -12.09 -2.40 -4.43
C CYS A 47 -12.24 -3.78 -5.06
N ILE A 48 -11.68 -4.82 -4.45
CA ILE A 48 -11.80 -6.17 -5.00
C ILE A 48 -13.23 -6.72 -4.91
N GLN A 49 -14.00 -6.35 -3.88
CA GLN A 49 -15.40 -6.74 -3.78
C GLN A 49 -16.27 -6.08 -4.86
N LYS A 50 -16.03 -4.80 -5.17
CA LYS A 50 -16.69 -4.11 -6.28
C LYS A 50 -16.31 -4.74 -7.64
N ALA A 51 -15.03 -5.08 -7.83
CA ALA A 51 -14.56 -5.73 -9.04
C ALA A 51 -15.22 -7.10 -9.26
N ILE A 52 -15.40 -7.89 -8.18
CA ILE A 52 -16.14 -9.16 -8.23
C ILE A 52 -17.63 -8.91 -8.50
N GLY A 53 -18.22 -7.93 -7.81
CA GLY A 53 -19.64 -7.58 -7.95
C GLY A 53 -20.56 -8.77 -7.64
N HIS A 54 -21.47 -9.08 -8.57
CA HIS A 54 -22.37 -10.23 -8.52
C HIS A 54 -21.81 -11.48 -9.24
N LYS A 55 -20.59 -11.41 -9.79
CA LYS A 55 -19.98 -12.55 -10.49
C LYS A 55 -19.54 -13.61 -9.49
N SER A 56 -19.57 -14.87 -9.91
CA SER A 56 -19.09 -16.00 -9.10
C SER A 56 -17.56 -15.96 -8.90
N SER A 57 -16.83 -15.52 -9.92
CA SER A 57 -15.37 -15.41 -9.94
C SER A 57 -14.94 -14.34 -10.95
N ILE A 58 -13.78 -13.72 -10.71
CA ILE A 58 -13.06 -12.89 -11.67
C ILE A 58 -11.58 -13.30 -11.71
N PRO A 59 -10.85 -13.07 -12.81
CA PRO A 59 -9.40 -13.16 -12.80
C PRO A 59 -8.79 -12.10 -11.87
N CYS A 60 -7.74 -12.46 -11.13
CA CYS A 60 -6.96 -11.53 -10.33
C CYS A 60 -6.44 -10.39 -11.22
N PRO A 61 -6.60 -9.11 -10.82
CA PRO A 61 -6.12 -7.96 -11.62
C PRO A 61 -4.61 -7.96 -11.90
N ILE A 62 -3.81 -8.74 -11.17
CA ILE A 62 -2.36 -8.81 -11.34
C ILE A 62 -1.95 -10.06 -12.14
N CYS A 63 -2.18 -11.26 -11.58
CA CYS A 63 -1.68 -12.51 -12.17
C CYS A 63 -2.75 -13.30 -12.95
N LYS A 64 -3.99 -12.83 -13.00
CA LYS A 64 -5.14 -13.47 -13.67
C LYS A 64 -5.66 -14.76 -13.02
N ASP A 65 -5.12 -15.19 -11.87
CA ASP A 65 -5.63 -16.36 -11.14
C ASP A 65 -7.10 -16.20 -10.70
N PRO A 66 -7.91 -17.27 -10.73
CA PRO A 66 -9.32 -17.21 -10.34
C PRO A 66 -9.50 -16.71 -8.90
N THR A 67 -10.26 -15.62 -8.75
CA THR A 67 -10.53 -14.97 -7.47
C THR A 67 -12.03 -14.87 -7.23
N THR A 68 -12.47 -15.38 -6.08
CA THR A 68 -13.87 -15.37 -5.64
C THR A 68 -14.03 -14.55 -4.36
N LYS A 69 -15.26 -14.13 -4.04
CA LYS A 69 -15.56 -13.41 -2.79
C LYS A 69 -15.21 -14.23 -1.54
N ARG A 70 -15.39 -15.56 -1.60
CA ARG A 70 -15.07 -16.49 -0.50
C ARG A 70 -13.57 -16.72 -0.32
N SER A 71 -12.78 -16.58 -1.38
CA SER A 71 -11.32 -16.74 -1.29
C SER A 71 -10.60 -15.55 -0.65
N LEU A 72 -11.26 -14.41 -0.46
CA LEU A 72 -10.65 -13.21 0.12
C LEU A 72 -10.41 -13.39 1.63
N GLN A 73 -9.15 -13.31 2.05
CA GLN A 73 -8.76 -13.36 3.46
C GLN A 73 -8.54 -11.95 4.00
N LYS A 74 -9.13 -11.62 5.14
CA LYS A 74 -8.91 -10.31 5.79
C LYS A 74 -7.53 -10.29 6.43
N LEU A 75 -6.79 -9.20 6.23
CA LEU A 75 -5.54 -8.94 6.92
C LEU A 75 -5.84 -8.13 8.20
N THR A 76 -6.01 -8.82 9.32
CA THR A 76 -6.55 -8.25 10.59
C THR A 76 -5.69 -7.13 11.18
N HIS A 77 -4.38 -7.18 11.01
CA HIS A 77 -3.45 -6.17 11.51
C HIS A 77 -3.07 -5.12 10.46
N TRP A 78 -3.66 -5.20 9.26
CA TRP A 78 -3.26 -4.35 8.14
C TRP A 78 -3.41 -2.87 8.44
N ASN A 79 -4.55 -2.46 9.02
CA ASN A 79 -4.78 -1.05 9.32
C ASN A 79 -3.71 -0.50 10.28
N LYS A 80 -3.34 -1.26 11.33
CA LYS A 80 -2.29 -0.84 12.27
C LYS A 80 -0.94 -0.60 11.57
N ILE A 81 -0.59 -1.47 10.61
CA ILE A 81 0.63 -1.30 9.81
C ILE A 81 0.51 -0.06 8.91
N MET A 82 -0.62 0.09 8.22
CA MET A 82 -0.85 1.21 7.32
C MET A 82 -0.90 2.56 8.04
N ASP A 83 -1.41 2.60 9.26
CA ASP A 83 -1.43 3.82 10.08
C ASP A 83 -0.01 4.29 10.34
N LYS A 84 0.90 3.36 10.68
CA LYS A 84 2.33 3.68 10.82
C LYS A 84 2.97 4.08 9.50
N VAL A 85 2.71 3.38 8.40
CA VAL A 85 3.24 3.73 7.07
C VAL A 85 2.80 5.13 6.62
N ARG A 86 1.59 5.58 7.00
CA ARG A 86 1.10 6.94 6.71
C ARG A 86 1.78 8.00 7.56
N GLU A 87 2.12 7.69 8.80
CA GLU A 87 2.81 8.60 9.73
C GLU A 87 4.31 8.74 9.40
N LEU A 88 4.92 7.76 8.72
CA LEU A 88 6.37 7.72 8.48
C LEU A 88 6.97 8.97 7.80
N PRO A 89 6.40 9.54 6.71
CA PRO A 89 6.98 10.72 6.08
C PRO A 89 7.04 11.91 7.04
N SER A 90 5.92 12.22 7.72
CA SER A 90 5.86 13.35 8.65
C SER A 90 6.74 13.15 9.88
N ALA A 91 6.87 11.92 10.38
CA ALA A 91 7.81 11.60 11.45
C ALA A 91 9.27 11.80 11.01
N PHE A 92 9.60 11.42 9.77
CA PHE A 92 10.93 11.62 9.21
C PHE A 92 11.24 13.12 8.99
N GLU A 93 10.30 13.90 8.47
CA GLU A 93 10.45 15.36 8.31
C GLU A 93 10.70 16.04 9.67
N ALA A 94 9.94 15.65 10.69
CA ALA A 94 10.09 16.19 12.05
C ALA A 94 11.45 15.88 12.68
N ASP A 95 11.98 14.66 12.48
CA ASP A 95 13.27 14.23 13.03
C ASP A 95 14.48 14.75 12.22
N SER A 96 14.33 14.88 10.90
CA SER A 96 15.42 15.29 10.00
C SER A 96 15.57 16.81 9.87
N GLY A 97 14.51 17.58 10.18
CA GLY A 97 14.49 19.04 10.00
C GLY A 97 14.48 19.48 8.53
N ILE A 98 14.23 18.56 7.60
CA ILE A 98 14.13 18.83 6.16
C ILE A 98 12.64 19.04 5.83
N GLN A 99 12.26 20.25 5.44
CA GLN A 99 10.96 20.46 4.81
C GLN A 99 11.03 19.98 3.37
N CYS A 100 10.20 19.00 3.04
CA CYS A 100 9.97 18.59 1.66
C CYS A 100 9.21 19.73 0.95
N GLU A 101 9.92 20.54 0.17
CA GLU A 101 9.29 21.51 -0.74
C GLU A 101 8.68 20.73 -1.91
N CYS A 102 7.44 20.29 -1.75
CA CYS A 102 6.63 19.83 -2.87
C CYS A 102 6.34 21.03 -3.79
N ASN A 103 7.04 21.09 -4.93
CA ASN A 103 6.71 21.96 -6.06
C ASN A 103 5.64 21.32 -6.95
#